data_AF-A0A0H3K4T9-F1
#
_entry.id   AF-A0A0H3K4T9-F1
#
_cell.length_a   1.000
_cell.length_b   1.000
_cell.length_c   1.000
_cell.angle_alpha   90.00
_cell.angle_beta   90.00
_cell.angle_gamma   90.00
#
_symmetry.space_group_name_H-M   'P 1'
#
loop_
_entity.id
_entity.type
_entity.pdbx_description
1 polymer ?
#
loop_
_entity_poly.entity_id
_entity_poly.type
_entity_poly.pdbx_seq_one_letter_code
_entity_poly.pdbx_strand_id
1 'polypeptide(L)'
;MDPYPINCTEPQLGANNSSPKPLALRLSFEWGGGILWADDAASRDRFDVGAIEDQLPLSQSLRQQLDQLSLWHDTALDWNDPAGPSPWTAEESAQFEVAAQAALQALRLELGPSYSVRYHPL
;
A
#
# COMPACT_ATOMS: atom_id res chain seq x y z
N MET A 1 13.79 -61.83 -19.29
CA MET A 1 13.00 -60.88 -20.11
C MET A 1 11.82 -60.51 -19.24
N ASP A 2 12.08 -59.57 -18.36
CA ASP A 2 11.22 -59.23 -17.24
C ASP A 2 10.48 -57.95 -17.63
N PRO A 3 9.14 -57.93 -17.64
CA PRO A 3 8.40 -56.76 -18.05
C PRO A 3 8.50 -55.67 -16.98
N TYR A 4 9.00 -54.50 -17.37
CA TYR A 4 9.02 -53.29 -16.55
C TYR A 4 7.61 -52.98 -16.01
N PRO A 5 7.42 -52.67 -14.72
CA PRO A 5 6.18 -52.11 -14.25
C PRO A 5 6.03 -50.67 -14.77
N ILE A 6 4.88 -50.39 -15.38
CA ILE A 6 4.45 -49.04 -15.74
C ILE A 6 4.24 -48.28 -14.42
N ASN A 7 5.16 -47.37 -14.12
CA ASN A 7 4.98 -46.41 -13.05
C ASN A 7 3.91 -45.43 -13.51
N CYS A 8 2.65 -45.66 -13.14
CA CYS A 8 1.59 -44.67 -13.23
C CYS A 8 1.95 -43.54 -12.27
N THR A 9 2.74 -42.57 -12.74
CA THR A 9 2.95 -41.32 -12.03
C THR A 9 1.60 -40.64 -11.90
N GLU A 10 1.06 -40.68 -10.68
CA GLU A 10 -0.02 -39.83 -10.21
C GLU A 10 0.22 -38.38 -10.67
N PRO A 11 -0.79 -37.64 -11.14
CA PRO A 11 -0.66 -36.20 -11.20
C PRO A 11 -0.52 -35.74 -9.75
N GLN A 12 0.70 -35.37 -9.35
CA GLN A 12 0.91 -34.53 -8.19
C GLN A 12 0.13 -33.23 -8.44
N LEU A 13 -1.11 -33.18 -7.94
CA LEU A 13 -1.78 -31.93 -7.66
C LEU A 13 -0.87 -31.20 -6.69
N GLY A 14 -0.06 -30.29 -7.24
CA GLY A 14 0.78 -29.40 -6.48
C GLY A 14 -0.09 -28.72 -5.43
N ALA A 15 0.26 -28.96 -4.17
CA ALA A 15 -0.28 -28.27 -3.04
C ALA A 15 -0.19 -26.76 -3.30
N ASN A 16 -1.34 -26.11 -3.47
CA ASN A 16 -1.43 -24.68 -3.23
C ASN A 16 -2.52 -24.46 -2.18
N ASN A 17 -2.26 -24.98 -0.97
CA ASN A 17 -2.73 -24.35 0.27
C ASN A 17 -2.03 -22.99 0.41
N SER A 18 -2.23 -22.12 -0.56
CA SER A 18 -1.93 -20.71 -0.41
C SER A 18 -3.19 -20.12 0.17
N SER A 19 -3.26 -20.01 1.50
CA SER A 19 -4.13 -19.01 2.10
C SER A 19 -3.99 -17.74 1.25
N PRO A 20 -5.10 -17.09 0.83
CA PRO A 20 -4.99 -15.92 -0.04
C PRO A 20 -4.03 -14.93 0.61
N LYS A 21 -2.88 -14.72 -0.04
CA LYS A 21 -1.87 -13.79 0.47
C LYS A 21 -2.53 -12.42 0.52
N PRO A 22 -2.38 -11.66 1.62
CA PRO A 22 -2.97 -10.35 1.69
C PRO A 22 -2.45 -9.46 0.55
N LEU A 23 -3.35 -8.68 -0.04
CA LEU A 23 -3.01 -7.76 -1.11
C LEU A 23 -2.06 -6.69 -0.54
N ALA A 24 -0.85 -6.59 -1.10
CA ALA A 24 0.14 -5.63 -0.62
C ALA A 24 -0.17 -4.25 -1.19
N LEU A 25 -0.31 -3.28 -0.30
CA LEU A 25 -0.55 -1.87 -0.61
C LEU A 25 0.62 -1.06 -0.04
N ARG A 26 0.91 0.07 -0.69
CA ARG A 26 1.94 1.01 -0.28
C ARG A 26 1.31 2.37 -0.08
N LEU A 27 1.43 2.88 1.14
CA LEU A 27 1.17 4.27 1.49
C LEU A 27 2.44 5.07 1.19
N SER A 28 2.42 5.87 0.14
CA SER A 28 3.52 6.71 -0.33
C SER A 28 2.93 8.01 -0.83
N PHE A 29 3.41 9.11 -0.29
CA PHE A 29 2.90 10.44 -0.63
C PHE A 29 3.59 10.94 -1.91
N GLU A 30 2.80 11.20 -2.95
CA GLU A 30 3.29 11.83 -4.19
C GLU A 30 2.75 13.26 -4.29
N TRP A 31 3.58 14.20 -4.78
CA TRP A 31 3.22 15.61 -4.94
C TRP A 31 2.06 15.78 -5.93
N GLY A 32 0.95 16.36 -5.47
CA GLY A 32 -0.26 16.57 -6.28
C GLY A 32 -0.92 15.29 -6.81
N GLY A 33 -0.65 14.14 -6.18
CA GLY A 33 -1.16 12.82 -6.58
C GLY A 33 -1.97 12.13 -5.49
N GLY A 34 -2.27 10.85 -5.72
CA GLY A 34 -2.82 10.00 -4.67
C GLY A 34 -1.74 9.43 -3.78
N ILE A 35 -2.11 8.96 -2.58
CA ILE A 35 -1.13 8.53 -1.58
C ILE A 35 -1.07 7.01 -1.40
N LEU A 36 -1.91 6.26 -2.10
CA LEU A 36 -2.08 4.83 -1.87
C LEU A 36 -2.05 4.01 -3.16
N TRP A 37 -1.13 3.05 -3.19
CA TRP A 37 -0.70 2.37 -4.41
C TRP A 37 -0.69 0.85 -4.24
N ALA A 38 -0.94 0.13 -5.33
CA ALA A 38 -0.79 -1.32 -5.38
C ALA A 38 0.69 -1.74 -5.46
N ASP A 39 1.17 -2.50 -4.46
CA ASP A 39 2.60 -2.81 -4.29
C ASP A 39 2.99 -4.22 -4.79
N ASP A 40 2.03 -5.14 -4.94
CA ASP A 40 2.24 -6.51 -5.44
C ASP A 40 1.45 -6.71 -6.75
N ALA A 41 1.86 -7.70 -7.57
CA ALA A 41 1.20 -8.04 -8.82
C ALA A 41 -0.28 -8.40 -8.61
N ALA A 42 -0.63 -9.08 -7.51
CA ALA A 42 -2.02 -9.41 -7.19
C ALA A 42 -2.87 -8.15 -6.92
N SER A 43 -2.30 -7.15 -6.25
CA SER A 43 -2.98 -5.87 -6.01
C SER A 43 -3.15 -5.08 -7.30
N ARG A 44 -2.14 -5.10 -8.18
CA ARG A 44 -2.18 -4.41 -9.48
C ARG A 44 -3.19 -5.05 -10.43
N ASP A 45 -3.29 -6.37 -10.44
CA ASP A 45 -4.33 -7.09 -11.20
C ASP A 45 -5.74 -6.72 -10.71
N ARG A 46 -5.90 -6.50 -9.40
CA ARG A 46 -7.18 -6.19 -8.78
C ARG A 46 -7.64 -4.74 -8.95
N PHE A 47 -6.72 -3.79 -8.84
CA PHE A 47 -6.99 -2.35 -8.74
C PHE A 47 -6.43 -1.52 -9.90
N ASP A 48 -5.72 -2.14 -10.84
CA ASP A 48 -5.05 -1.49 -11.97
C ASP A 48 -3.89 -0.55 -11.54
N VAL A 49 -3.35 0.23 -12.48
CA VAL A 49 -2.25 1.17 -12.22
C VAL A 49 -2.78 2.55 -11.84
N GLY A 50 -2.51 2.98 -10.61
CA GLY A 50 -2.89 4.31 -10.12
C GLY A 50 -3.10 4.38 -8.62
N ALA A 51 -3.63 5.51 -8.18
CA ALA A 51 -4.12 5.68 -6.82
C ALA A 51 -5.39 4.85 -6.60
N ILE A 52 -5.36 3.95 -5.63
CA ILE A 52 -6.44 2.96 -5.41
C ILE A 52 -7.37 3.35 -4.26
N GLU A 53 -7.20 4.55 -3.71
CA GLU A 53 -7.92 5.07 -2.53
C GLU A 53 -9.43 5.00 -2.69
N ASP A 54 -9.93 5.31 -3.89
CA ASP A 54 -11.36 5.26 -4.19
C ASP A 54 -11.90 3.83 -4.35
N GLN A 55 -11.05 2.88 -4.71
CA GLN A 55 -11.41 1.48 -4.93
C GLN A 55 -11.39 0.65 -3.64
N LEU A 56 -10.76 1.15 -2.58
CA LEU A 56 -10.69 0.46 -1.31
C LEU A 56 -11.96 0.68 -0.47
N PRO A 57 -12.39 -0.33 0.30
CA PRO A 57 -13.53 -0.24 1.21
C PRO A 57 -13.17 0.56 2.47
N LEU A 58 -12.71 1.80 2.30
CA LEU A 58 -12.35 2.71 3.39
C LEU A 58 -13.53 3.60 3.75
N SER A 59 -13.70 3.86 5.04
CA SER A 59 -14.65 4.84 5.53
C SER A 59 -14.33 6.24 5.00
N GLN A 60 -15.37 7.05 4.78
CA GLN A 60 -15.21 8.43 4.31
C GLN A 60 -14.31 9.27 5.23
N SER A 61 -14.39 9.06 6.55
CA SER A 61 -13.54 9.74 7.53
C SER A 61 -12.05 9.43 7.33
N LEU A 62 -11.70 8.16 7.08
CA LEU A 62 -10.32 7.76 6.84
C LEU A 62 -9.82 8.31 5.49
N ARG A 63 -10.65 8.26 4.44
CA ARG A 63 -10.32 8.90 3.16
C ARG A 63 -10.05 10.39 3.31
N GLN A 64 -10.87 11.11 4.08
CA GLN A 64 -10.61 12.52 4.37
C GLN A 64 -9.33 12.72 5.18
N GLN A 65 -9.01 11.86 6.13
CA GLN A 65 -7.75 11.94 6.86
C GLN A 65 -6.54 11.73 5.95
N LEU A 66 -6.61 10.81 5.00
CA LEU A 66 -5.59 10.58 3.98
C LEU A 66 -5.42 11.80 3.06
N ASP A 67 -6.52 12.36 2.57
CA ASP A 67 -6.52 13.59 1.77
C ASP A 67 -5.89 14.77 2.53
N GLN A 68 -6.25 14.97 3.81
CA GLN A 68 -5.65 15.99 4.66
C GLN A 68 -4.14 15.77 4.85
N LEU A 69 -3.69 14.53 5.00
CA LEU A 69 -2.26 14.21 5.05
C LEU A 69 -1.57 14.50 3.71
N SER A 70 -2.21 14.23 2.57
CA SER A 70 -1.66 14.59 1.27
C SER A 70 -1.51 16.10 1.11
N LEU A 71 -2.55 16.86 1.46
CA LEU A 71 -2.52 18.33 1.41
C LEU A 71 -1.48 18.91 2.37
N TRP A 72 -1.34 18.33 3.57
CA TRP A 72 -0.29 18.71 4.49
C TRP A 72 1.07 18.40 3.88
N HIS A 73 1.28 17.18 3.38
CA HIS A 73 2.51 16.78 2.69
C HIS A 73 2.88 17.74 1.57
N ASP A 74 1.94 18.19 0.73
CA ASP A 74 2.19 19.18 -0.34
C ASP A 74 2.77 20.51 0.17
N THR A 75 2.62 20.85 1.46
CA THR A 75 3.27 22.01 2.09
C THR A 75 4.73 21.75 2.48
N ALA A 76 5.18 20.49 2.51
CA ALA A 76 6.58 20.13 2.76
C ALA A 76 7.48 20.38 1.55
N LEU A 77 6.91 20.64 0.38
CA LEU A 77 7.63 21.13 -0.80
C LEU A 77 7.38 22.62 -0.95
N ASP A 78 8.45 23.39 -1.03
CA ASP A 78 8.35 24.76 -1.51
C ASP A 78 8.14 24.73 -3.03
N TRP A 79 6.90 24.93 -3.48
CA TRP A 79 6.57 24.99 -4.91
C TRP A 79 7.27 26.14 -5.65
N ASN A 80 7.74 27.15 -4.93
CA ASN A 80 8.47 28.28 -5.49
C ASN A 80 10.00 28.01 -5.54
N ASP A 81 10.52 27.14 -4.68
CA ASP A 81 11.91 26.64 -4.74
C ASP A 81 11.99 25.13 -4.44
N PRO A 82 11.62 24.26 -5.40
CA PRO A 82 11.53 22.82 -5.17
C PRO A 82 12.91 22.15 -5.03
N ALA A 83 14.00 22.87 -5.35
CA ALA A 83 15.36 22.41 -5.11
C ALA A 83 15.90 22.85 -3.73
N GLY A 84 15.17 23.72 -3.04
CA GLY A 84 15.49 24.19 -1.70
C GLY A 84 15.15 23.17 -0.61
N PRO A 85 15.56 23.43 0.65
CA PRO A 85 15.13 22.62 1.78
C PRO A 85 13.61 22.76 1.98
N SER A 86 12.97 21.69 2.47
CA SER A 86 11.58 21.74 2.88
C SER A 86 11.33 22.91 3.84
N PRO A 87 10.21 23.66 3.67
CA PRO A 87 9.87 24.76 4.57
C PRO A 87 9.44 24.27 5.96
N TRP A 88 9.20 22.96 6.10
CA TRP A 88 8.88 22.33 7.37
C TRP A 88 10.03 22.39 8.37
N THR A 89 9.66 22.65 9.61
CA THR A 89 10.56 22.45 10.75
C THR A 89 10.65 20.97 11.13
N ALA A 90 11.69 20.61 11.89
CA ALA A 90 11.84 19.24 12.41
C ALA A 90 10.65 18.81 13.30
N GLU A 91 10.00 19.75 13.98
CA GLU A 91 8.79 19.48 14.76
C GLU A 91 7.61 19.17 13.85
N GLU A 92 7.44 19.91 12.76
CA GLU A 92 6.36 19.72 11.79
C GLU A 92 6.50 18.36 11.08
N SER A 93 7.71 18.01 10.64
CA SER A 93 7.97 16.69 10.06
C SER A 93 7.69 15.55 11.04
N ALA A 94 8.02 15.72 12.33
CA ALA A 94 7.75 14.71 13.35
C ALA A 94 6.24 14.56 13.61
N GLN A 95 5.49 15.66 13.65
CA GLN A 95 4.03 15.63 13.78
C GLN A 95 3.38 14.94 12.58
N PHE A 96 3.87 15.22 11.37
CA PHE A 96 3.41 14.56 10.16
C PHE A 96 3.68 13.05 10.20
N GLU A 97 4.88 12.63 10.59
CA GLU A 97 5.20 11.20 10.73
C GLU A 97 4.26 10.48 11.72
N VAL A 98 3.98 11.10 12.87
CA VAL A 98 3.04 10.55 13.85
C VAL A 98 1.64 10.42 13.24
N ALA A 99 1.19 11.42 12.50
CA ALA A 99 -0.12 11.41 11.85
C ALA A 99 -0.20 10.39 10.71
N ALA A 100 0.85 10.26 9.90
CA ALA A 100 0.97 9.26 8.84
C ALA A 100 0.99 7.83 9.40
N GLN A 101 1.71 7.60 10.50
CA GLN A 101 1.68 6.32 11.21
C GLN A 101 0.30 6.00 11.79
N ALA A 102 -0.39 6.99 12.37
CA ALA A 102 -1.75 6.81 12.86
C ALA A 102 -2.72 6.43 11.72
N ALA A 103 -2.61 7.10 10.56
CA ALA A 103 -3.39 6.76 9.37
C ALA A 103 -3.08 5.35 8.84
N LEU A 104 -1.81 4.93 8.86
CA LEU A 104 -1.41 3.57 8.50
C LEU A 104 -2.07 2.51 9.41
N GLN A 105 -2.13 2.77 10.72
CA GLN A 105 -2.78 1.86 11.65
C GLN A 105 -4.29 1.80 11.41
N ALA A 106 -4.93 2.93 11.16
CA ALA A 106 -6.36 2.99 10.80
C ALA A 106 -6.65 2.21 9.50
N LEU A 107 -5.81 2.38 8.48
CA LEU A 107 -5.88 1.62 7.23
C LEU A 107 -5.81 0.11 7.46
N ARG A 108 -4.84 -0.34 8.28
CA ARG A 108 -4.70 -1.76 8.62
C ARG A 108 -5.90 -2.29 9.39
N LEU A 109 -6.51 -1.47 10.24
CA LEU A 109 -7.68 -1.85 11.02
C LEU A 109 -8.93 -1.97 10.14
N GLU A 110 -9.17 -1.00 9.24
CA GLU A 110 -10.33 -1.01 8.34
C GLU A 110 -10.22 -2.08 7.25
N LEU A 111 -9.05 -2.20 6.62
CA LEU A 111 -8.82 -3.21 5.59
C LEU A 111 -8.69 -4.63 6.18
N GLY A 112 -8.25 -4.72 7.43
CA GLY A 112 -8.07 -5.98 8.14
C GLY A 112 -6.92 -6.85 7.59
N PRO A 113 -6.86 -8.13 7.99
CA PRO A 113 -5.75 -9.03 7.65
C PRO A 113 -5.69 -9.44 6.17
N SER A 114 -6.69 -9.05 5.37
CA SER A 114 -6.76 -9.30 3.93
C SER A 114 -5.84 -8.38 3.11
N TYR A 115 -5.32 -7.31 3.73
CA TYR A 115 -4.44 -6.34 3.08
C TYR A 115 -3.20 -6.11 3.92
N SER A 116 -2.07 -5.95 3.26
CA SER A 116 -0.79 -5.63 3.88
C SER A 116 -0.36 -4.24 3.44
N VAL A 117 -0.61 -3.23 4.27
CA VAL A 117 -0.22 -1.85 3.96
C VAL A 117 1.17 -1.55 4.54
N ARG A 118 2.09 -1.11 3.68
CA ARG A 118 3.42 -0.62 4.04
C ARG A 118 3.48 0.89 3.89
N TYR A 119 4.04 1.58 4.89
CA TYR A 119 4.31 3.02 4.81
C TYR A 119 5.71 3.25 4.26
N HIS A 120 5.80 4.13 3.27
CA HIS A 120 7.06 4.65 2.75
C HIS A 120 7.18 6.10 3.24
N PRO A 121 8.09 6.38 4.20
CA PRO A 121 8.32 7.73 4.65
C PRO A 121 8.93 8.60 3.56
N LEU A 122 8.78 9.91 3.76
CA LEU A 122 9.40 11.00 3.01
C LEU A 122 10.93 10.93 3.00
#